data_AF-A0A7K2XR83-F1
#
_entry.id   AF-A0A7K2XR83-F1
#
_cell.length_a   1.000
_cell.length_b   1.000
_cell.length_c   1.000
_cell.angle_alpha   90.00
_cell.angle_beta   90.00
_cell.angle_gamma   90.00
#
_symmetry.space_group_name_H-M   'P 1'
#
loop_
_entity.id
_entity.type
_entity.pdbx_description
1 polymer ?
#
loop_
_entity_poly.entity_id
_entity_poly.type
_entity_poly.pdbx_seq_one_letter_code
_entity_poly.pdbx_strand_id
1 'polypeptide(L)'
;MSAGTLLVTAGEGVDNDITIRRQGDIVLVSDTAAEVRASAPCGTRADGTVACPLPTDVQARGQDGDDTISLSPNLDAPATLYGGSGKDRLNGGPHADRIVGDEPAGAAGLMAATPGNDTINGGPGNDTIFGLGGNDTISGGPGNDTLNGNEGNDTLNGDAGNDTLTGEAGNDTLNGGEGNDTLAAADGVNANDSLDGGPAVDSCTRDNGDAMVNCP
;
A
#
# COMPACT_ATOMS: atom_id res chain seq x y z
N MET A 1 -14.60 23.93 7.28
CA MET A 1 -15.64 23.06 6.69
C MET A 1 -15.53 21.72 7.39
N SER A 2 -16.65 21.08 7.76
CA SER A 2 -16.59 19.79 8.48
C SER A 2 -16.00 18.73 7.56
N ALA A 3 -14.95 18.06 8.01
CA ALA A 3 -14.39 16.87 7.40
C ALA A 3 -15.46 15.76 7.37
N GLY A 4 -15.60 15.06 6.25
CA GLY A 4 -16.51 13.92 6.10
C GLY A 4 -15.69 12.67 5.84
N THR A 5 -15.83 11.66 6.70
CA THR A 5 -15.26 10.33 6.49
C THR A 5 -16.25 9.47 5.74
N LEU A 6 -15.78 8.85 4.66
CA LEU A 6 -16.46 7.77 3.96
C LEU A 6 -15.88 6.44 4.43
N LEU A 7 -16.73 5.55 4.95
CA LEU A 7 -16.37 4.19 5.29
C LEU A 7 -17.10 3.22 4.37
N VAL A 8 -16.34 2.36 3.71
CA VAL A 8 -16.80 1.22 2.90
C VAL A 8 -16.28 -0.04 3.57
N THR A 9 -17.15 -1.02 3.78
CA THR A 9 -16.78 -2.30 4.37
C THR A 9 -17.42 -3.36 3.51
N ALA A 10 -16.64 -4.33 3.02
CA ALA A 10 -17.17 -5.42 2.22
C ALA A 10 -18.19 -6.27 3.00
N GLY A 11 -18.96 -7.08 2.28
CA GLY A 11 -19.83 -8.07 2.91
C GLY A 11 -19.03 -9.30 3.35
N GLU A 12 -19.42 -9.93 4.46
CA GLU A 12 -18.73 -11.12 4.98
C GLU A 12 -18.77 -12.30 3.99
N GLY A 13 -17.62 -12.94 3.74
CA GLY A 13 -17.51 -14.31 3.23
C GLY A 13 -17.45 -14.50 1.71
N VAL A 14 -16.98 -13.52 0.94
CA VAL A 14 -16.79 -13.59 -0.53
C VAL A 14 -15.61 -12.72 -0.97
N ASP A 15 -14.94 -13.09 -2.04
CA ASP A 15 -13.98 -12.24 -2.77
C ASP A 15 -14.70 -10.97 -3.27
N ASN A 16 -14.45 -9.80 -2.66
CA ASN A 16 -15.13 -8.56 -3.02
C ASN A 16 -14.28 -7.68 -3.93
N ASP A 17 -14.88 -7.20 -5.03
CA ASP A 17 -14.26 -6.20 -5.91
C ASP A 17 -14.85 -4.80 -5.61
N ILE A 18 -14.23 -4.13 -4.65
CA ILE A 18 -14.56 -2.77 -4.20
C ILE A 18 -13.79 -1.77 -5.05
N THR A 19 -14.47 -1.19 -6.03
CA THR A 19 -13.99 0.01 -6.72
C THR A 19 -14.71 1.24 -6.19
N ILE A 20 -13.96 2.21 -5.68
CA ILE A 20 -14.49 3.51 -5.23
C ILE A 20 -14.15 4.58 -6.26
N ARG A 21 -15.19 5.19 -6.86
CA ARG A 21 -15.02 6.22 -7.90
C ARG A 21 -15.75 7.50 -7.55
N ARG A 22 -15.11 8.65 -7.82
CA ARG A 22 -15.77 9.96 -7.72
C ARG A 22 -16.32 10.40 -9.08
N GLN A 23 -17.59 10.81 -9.13
CA GLN A 23 -18.23 11.51 -10.23
C GLN A 23 -18.87 12.82 -9.72
N GLY A 24 -18.08 13.91 -9.70
CA GLY A 24 -18.49 15.17 -9.08
C GLY A 24 -18.59 15.03 -7.56
N ASP A 25 -19.78 15.25 -6.99
CA ASP A 25 -20.05 15.13 -5.55
C ASP A 25 -20.53 13.72 -5.13
N ILE A 26 -20.55 12.76 -6.06
CA ILE A 26 -21.04 11.40 -5.82
C ILE A 26 -19.87 10.43 -5.80
N VAL A 27 -19.85 9.56 -4.79
CA VAL A 27 -18.98 8.40 -4.70
C VAL A 27 -19.79 7.14 -5.02
N LEU A 28 -19.27 6.35 -5.96
CA LEU A 28 -19.81 5.07 -6.39
C LEU A 28 -18.95 3.95 -5.81
N VAL A 29 -19.60 2.93 -5.25
CA VAL A 29 -18.98 1.68 -4.80
C VAL A 29 -19.53 0.56 -5.67
N SER A 30 -18.66 -0.22 -6.32
CA SER A 30 -19.07 -1.24 -7.30
C SER A 30 -19.71 -2.48 -6.68
N ASP A 31 -19.27 -2.87 -5.49
CA ASP A 31 -19.80 -4.05 -4.82
C ASP A 31 -21.14 -3.75 -4.13
N THR A 32 -22.17 -4.50 -4.51
CA THR A 32 -23.51 -4.40 -3.93
C THR A 32 -23.67 -5.13 -2.59
N ALA A 33 -22.71 -6.00 -2.24
CA ALA A 33 -22.66 -6.66 -0.94
C ALA A 33 -21.97 -5.78 0.13
N ALA A 34 -21.14 -4.82 -0.30
CA ALA A 34 -20.48 -3.88 0.58
C ALA A 34 -21.44 -3.00 1.38
N GLU A 35 -21.22 -2.93 2.69
CA GLU A 35 -21.83 -1.98 3.60
C GLU A 35 -21.13 -0.61 3.49
N VAL A 36 -21.87 0.42 3.11
CA VAL A 36 -21.35 1.79 2.97
C VAL A 36 -21.92 2.71 4.05
N ARG A 37 -21.03 3.31 4.84
CA ARG A 37 -21.34 4.24 5.93
C ARG A 37 -20.65 5.59 5.69
N ALA A 38 -21.40 6.67 5.70
CA ALA A 38 -20.85 8.02 5.54
C ALA A 38 -21.15 8.89 6.76
N SER A 39 -20.16 9.67 7.19
CA SER A 39 -20.34 10.67 8.25
C SER A 39 -20.56 12.06 7.64
N ALA A 40 -21.39 12.87 8.30
CA ALA A 40 -21.69 14.22 7.83
C ALA A 40 -20.39 15.03 7.63
N PRO A 41 -20.24 15.81 6.53
CA PRO A 41 -21.27 16.21 5.56
C PRO A 41 -21.59 15.17 4.46
N CYS A 42 -20.96 14.00 4.47
CA CYS A 42 -21.26 12.93 3.52
C CYS A 42 -22.49 12.14 3.96
N GLY A 43 -23.30 11.69 3.00
CA GLY A 43 -24.54 10.96 3.28
C GLY A 43 -24.89 9.96 2.19
N THR A 44 -25.48 8.82 2.60
CA THR A 44 -25.98 7.80 1.68
C THR A 44 -27.34 8.21 1.12
N ARG A 45 -27.50 8.08 -0.19
CA ARG A 45 -28.77 8.30 -0.89
C ARG A 45 -29.59 7.00 -0.93
N ALA A 46 -30.88 7.14 -1.22
CA ALA A 46 -31.80 6.01 -1.31
C ALA A 46 -31.48 5.03 -2.46
N ASP A 47 -30.67 5.47 -3.43
CA ASP A 47 -30.17 4.65 -4.54
C ASP A 47 -28.85 3.91 -4.22
N GLY A 48 -28.37 3.99 -2.96
CA GLY A 48 -27.13 3.37 -2.51
C GLY A 48 -25.87 4.20 -2.81
N THR A 49 -25.97 5.30 -3.56
CA THR A 49 -24.81 6.17 -3.83
C THR A 49 -24.48 7.06 -2.64
N VAL A 50 -23.21 7.44 -2.48
CA VAL A 50 -22.81 8.37 -1.42
C VAL A 50 -22.65 9.77 -2.00
N ALA A 51 -23.42 10.73 -1.49
CA ALA A 51 -23.16 12.14 -1.74
C ALA A 51 -22.08 12.63 -0.75
N CYS A 52 -20.88 12.87 -1.25
CA CYS A 52 -19.73 13.32 -0.47
C CYS A 52 -18.99 14.39 -1.28
N PRO A 53 -19.35 15.69 -1.10
CA PRO A 53 -18.75 16.77 -1.88
C PRO A 53 -17.24 16.87 -1.66
N LEU A 54 -16.78 16.61 -0.43
CA LEU A 54 -15.38 16.61 -0.02
C LEU A 54 -15.12 15.49 1.00
N PRO A 55 -14.92 14.23 0.57
CA PRO A 55 -14.26 13.24 1.40
C PRO A 55 -12.90 13.80 1.82
N THR A 56 -12.63 13.77 3.12
CA THR A 56 -11.31 14.11 3.67
C THR A 56 -10.56 12.89 4.17
N ASP A 57 -11.26 11.75 4.23
CA ASP A 57 -10.76 10.44 4.61
C ASP A 57 -11.68 9.37 4.00
N VAL A 58 -11.11 8.38 3.31
CA VAL A 58 -11.82 7.25 2.73
C VAL A 58 -11.27 5.97 3.32
N GLN A 59 -12.11 5.20 4.00
CA GLN A 59 -11.73 3.91 4.55
C GLN A 59 -12.42 2.80 3.77
N ALA A 60 -11.67 1.81 3.31
CA ALA A 60 -12.21 0.62 2.64
C ALA A 60 -11.65 -0.64 3.30
N ARG A 61 -12.50 -1.64 3.53
CA ARG A 61 -12.11 -2.90 4.19
C ARG A 61 -12.66 -4.10 3.41
N GLY A 62 -11.81 -5.06 3.04
CA GLY A 62 -12.16 -6.29 2.32
C GLY A 62 -12.76 -7.38 3.22
N GLN A 63 -12.28 -7.49 4.47
CA GLN A 63 -12.71 -8.48 5.47
C GLN A 63 -12.13 -9.89 5.25
N ASP A 64 -12.87 -10.80 4.62
CA ASP A 64 -12.47 -12.21 4.43
C ASP A 64 -12.62 -12.57 2.95
N GLY A 65 -11.63 -13.25 2.37
CA GLY A 65 -11.58 -13.62 0.96
C GLY A 65 -10.45 -12.93 0.20
N ASP A 66 -10.29 -13.27 -1.08
CA ASP A 66 -9.32 -12.58 -1.94
C ASP A 66 -9.98 -11.28 -2.45
N ASP A 67 -9.75 -10.15 -1.80
CA ASP A 67 -10.42 -8.89 -2.11
C ASP A 67 -9.63 -8.02 -3.10
N THR A 68 -10.34 -7.25 -3.91
CA THR A 68 -9.75 -6.17 -4.72
C THR A 68 -10.34 -4.84 -4.28
N ILE A 69 -9.50 -3.93 -3.78
CA ILE A 69 -9.89 -2.58 -3.42
C ILE A 69 -9.14 -1.58 -4.30
N SER A 70 -9.87 -0.86 -5.13
CA SER A 70 -9.29 0.12 -6.06
C SER A 70 -9.95 1.48 -5.96
N LEU A 71 -9.15 2.50 -5.66
CA LEU A 71 -9.57 3.89 -5.64
C LEU A 71 -9.29 4.54 -7.00
N SER A 72 -10.26 5.29 -7.51
CA SER A 72 -10.09 5.97 -8.80
C SER A 72 -9.10 7.15 -8.72
N PRO A 73 -8.37 7.46 -9.81
CA PRO A 73 -7.48 8.62 -9.89
C PRO A 73 -8.13 9.99 -9.64
N ASN A 74 -9.46 10.08 -9.69
CA ASN A 74 -10.19 11.33 -9.46
C ASN A 74 -10.73 11.45 -8.03
N LEU A 75 -10.40 10.50 -7.14
CA LEU A 75 -10.79 10.56 -5.75
C LEU A 75 -9.83 11.52 -5.02
N ASP A 76 -10.24 12.79 -4.91
CA ASP A 76 -9.47 13.82 -4.21
C ASP A 76 -9.58 13.68 -2.68
N ALA A 77 -9.01 12.62 -2.12
CA ALA A 77 -8.96 12.37 -0.67
C ALA A 77 -7.92 11.29 -0.33
N PRO A 78 -7.18 11.43 0.78
CA PRO A 78 -6.38 10.33 1.32
C PRO A 78 -7.30 9.18 1.78
N ALA A 79 -6.76 7.98 1.74
CA ALA A 79 -7.48 6.77 2.05
C ALA A 79 -6.74 5.84 3.00
N THR A 80 -7.50 5.03 3.73
CA THR A 80 -7.00 3.85 4.41
C THR A 80 -7.65 2.60 3.82
N LEU A 81 -6.85 1.73 3.23
CA LEU A 81 -7.30 0.44 2.69
C LEU A 81 -6.89 -0.68 3.64
N TYR A 82 -7.80 -1.61 3.87
CA TYR A 82 -7.54 -2.84 4.59
C TYR A 82 -7.98 -4.00 3.71
N GLY A 83 -7.06 -4.90 3.38
CA GLY A 83 -7.36 -6.15 2.70
C GLY A 83 -8.22 -7.04 3.59
N GLY A 84 -7.64 -7.57 4.65
CA GLY A 84 -8.34 -8.49 5.55
C GLY A 84 -7.69 -9.87 5.51
N SER A 85 -8.44 -10.95 5.38
CA SER A 85 -7.86 -12.29 5.26
C SER A 85 -7.96 -12.78 3.83
N GLY A 86 -6.85 -13.17 3.20
CA GLY A 86 -6.86 -13.66 1.82
C GLY A 86 -5.91 -12.86 0.95
N LYS A 87 -5.85 -13.18 -0.35
CA LYS A 87 -4.91 -12.55 -1.28
C LYS A 87 -5.48 -11.26 -1.82
N ASP A 88 -5.10 -10.17 -1.19
CA ASP A 88 -5.70 -8.89 -1.49
C ASP A 88 -4.96 -8.10 -2.56
N ARG A 89 -5.72 -7.33 -3.34
CA ARG A 89 -5.22 -6.39 -4.34
C ARG A 89 -5.66 -4.98 -3.98
N LEU A 90 -4.74 -4.17 -3.47
CA LEU A 90 -5.05 -2.85 -2.92
C LEU A 90 -4.40 -1.74 -3.75
N ASN A 91 -5.17 -0.69 -4.07
CA ASN A 91 -4.71 0.50 -4.80
C ASN A 91 -5.33 1.78 -4.21
N GLY A 92 -4.49 2.62 -3.60
CA GLY A 92 -4.84 3.84 -2.86
C GLY A 92 -5.39 5.00 -3.71
N GLY A 93 -5.10 5.05 -5.00
CA GLY A 93 -5.33 6.29 -5.76
C GLY A 93 -4.31 7.38 -5.39
N PRO A 94 -4.32 8.57 -6.01
CA PRO A 94 -3.16 9.46 -6.20
C PRO A 94 -2.70 10.27 -4.97
N HIS A 95 -3.22 9.95 -3.79
CA HIS A 95 -3.01 10.73 -2.57
C HIS A 95 -2.13 9.96 -1.59
N ALA A 96 -1.71 10.62 -0.51
CA ALA A 96 -1.00 9.95 0.58
C ALA A 96 -1.97 9.01 1.31
N ASP A 97 -1.78 7.73 1.11
CA ASP A 97 -2.67 6.67 1.55
C ASP A 97 -2.00 5.76 2.57
N ARG A 98 -2.85 5.03 3.30
CA ARG A 98 -2.44 4.01 4.24
C ARG A 98 -2.99 2.66 3.79
N ILE A 99 -2.12 1.76 3.35
CA ILE A 99 -2.51 0.45 2.83
C ILE A 99 -2.08 -0.61 3.84
N VAL A 100 -3.03 -1.46 4.24
CA VAL A 100 -2.80 -2.59 5.12
C VAL A 100 -3.31 -3.83 4.38
N GLY A 101 -2.43 -4.77 4.06
CA GLY A 101 -2.80 -6.06 3.46
C GLY A 101 -3.58 -6.93 4.43
N ASP A 102 -2.86 -7.79 5.15
CA ASP A 102 -3.49 -9.00 5.68
C ASP A 102 -3.51 -9.14 7.21
N GLU A 103 -4.62 -9.62 7.78
CA GLU A 103 -4.80 -10.07 9.18
C GLU A 103 -5.92 -11.16 9.27
N PRO A 104 -5.69 -12.47 9.59
CA PRO A 104 -4.42 -13.17 9.84
C PRO A 104 -4.07 -14.32 8.82
N ALA A 105 -2.76 -14.41 8.56
CA ALA A 105 -1.91 -15.52 8.10
C ALA A 105 -1.93 -15.98 6.62
N GLY A 106 -1.02 -15.40 5.83
CA GLY A 106 -0.15 -16.13 4.89
C GLY A 106 -0.58 -16.09 3.43
N ALA A 107 -1.48 -15.19 3.08
CA ALA A 107 -1.82 -14.93 1.70
C ALA A 107 -0.80 -13.95 1.10
N ALA A 108 -0.55 -14.08 -0.19
CA ALA A 108 0.32 -13.17 -0.92
C ALA A 108 -0.55 -12.04 -1.46
N GLY A 109 -0.35 -10.83 -0.96
CA GLY A 109 -0.98 -9.61 -1.42
C GLY A 109 -0.24 -8.95 -2.58
N LEU A 110 -0.97 -8.21 -3.42
CA LEU A 110 -0.41 -7.24 -4.36
C LEU A 110 -0.86 -5.84 -3.96
N MET A 111 0.07 -5.00 -3.56
CA MET A 111 -0.20 -3.63 -3.16
C MET A 111 0.51 -2.68 -4.13
N ALA A 112 -0.24 -1.75 -4.68
CA ALA A 112 0.32 -0.65 -5.46
C ALA A 112 -0.13 0.66 -4.82
N ALA A 113 0.83 1.33 -4.19
CA ALA A 113 0.77 2.76 -3.91
C ALA A 113 0.83 3.55 -5.22
N THR A 114 0.64 4.85 -5.14
CA THR A 114 0.51 5.74 -6.31
C THR A 114 1.43 6.96 -6.13
N PRO A 115 1.35 8.06 -6.91
CA PRO A 115 2.20 9.25 -6.73
C PRO A 115 2.17 9.98 -5.36
N GLY A 116 1.50 9.42 -4.35
CA GLY A 116 1.37 9.96 -3.00
C GLY A 116 2.53 9.56 -2.09
N ASN A 117 2.60 10.12 -0.87
CA ASN A 117 3.54 9.61 0.12
C ASN A 117 2.80 8.57 0.97
N ASP A 118 2.98 7.30 0.65
CA ASP A 118 2.15 6.23 1.13
C ASP A 118 2.79 5.50 2.31
N THR A 119 1.94 4.94 3.19
CA THR A 119 2.37 4.03 4.25
C THR A 119 1.73 2.67 4.01
N ILE A 120 2.55 1.68 3.65
CA ILE A 120 2.11 0.35 3.23
C ILE A 120 2.65 -0.70 4.19
N ASN A 121 1.78 -1.60 4.64
CA ASN A 121 2.14 -2.79 5.39
C ASN A 121 1.56 -4.01 4.67
N GLY A 122 2.44 -4.90 4.20
CA GLY A 122 2.10 -6.17 3.55
C GLY A 122 1.32 -7.09 4.48
N GLY A 123 1.87 -7.27 5.67
CA GLY A 123 1.33 -8.20 6.65
C GLY A 123 1.97 -9.58 6.46
N PRO A 124 1.33 -10.66 6.95
CA PRO A 124 1.89 -12.00 6.82
C PRO A 124 1.64 -12.58 5.43
N GLY A 125 2.68 -12.92 4.68
CA GLY A 125 2.50 -13.27 3.29
C GLY A 125 3.80 -13.31 2.52
N ASN A 126 3.72 -13.69 1.25
CA ASN A 126 4.79 -13.37 0.31
C ASN A 126 4.25 -12.24 -0.57
N ASP A 127 4.44 -11.01 -0.14
CA ASP A 127 3.77 -9.85 -0.71
C ASP A 127 4.57 -9.24 -1.85
N THR A 128 3.85 -8.63 -2.79
CA THR A 128 4.46 -7.78 -3.81
C THR A 128 3.93 -6.37 -3.64
N ILE A 129 4.82 -5.43 -3.32
CA ILE A 129 4.46 -4.06 -2.97
C ILE A 129 5.22 -3.07 -3.85
N PHE A 130 4.50 -2.13 -4.46
CA PHE A 130 5.05 -1.06 -5.29
C PHE A 130 4.66 0.30 -4.69
N GLY A 131 5.63 1.17 -4.37
CA GLY A 131 5.45 2.56 -3.94
C GLY A 131 4.96 3.49 -5.06
N LEU A 132 5.52 3.30 -6.26
CA LEU A 132 5.30 4.10 -7.47
C LEU A 132 5.89 5.50 -7.43
N GLY A 133 5.30 6.46 -6.75
CA GLY A 133 5.83 7.82 -6.79
C GLY A 133 5.58 8.54 -5.49
N GLY A 134 6.50 9.40 -5.05
CA GLY A 134 6.39 10.03 -3.74
C GLY A 134 7.37 9.40 -2.76
N ASN A 135 7.35 9.86 -1.52
CA ASN A 135 8.26 9.33 -0.50
C ASN A 135 7.48 8.32 0.36
N ASP A 136 7.68 7.04 0.09
CA ASP A 136 6.89 5.96 0.66
C ASP A 136 7.55 5.32 1.87
N THR A 137 6.73 4.75 2.75
CA THR A 137 7.17 3.88 3.83
C THR A 137 6.51 2.52 3.67
N ILE A 138 7.31 1.51 3.35
CA ILE A 138 6.86 0.17 3.01
C ILE A 138 7.46 -0.83 4.00
N SER A 139 6.60 -1.69 4.55
CA SER A 139 6.97 -2.85 5.38
C SER A 139 6.34 -4.09 4.74
N GLY A 140 7.17 -5.10 4.44
CA GLY A 140 6.74 -6.38 3.91
C GLY A 140 6.00 -7.18 4.97
N GLY A 141 6.68 -7.44 6.09
CA GLY A 141 6.15 -8.22 7.20
C GLY A 141 6.78 -9.60 7.22
N PRO A 142 6.11 -10.63 7.78
CA PRO A 142 6.65 -11.98 7.74
C PRO A 142 6.31 -12.71 6.44
N GLY A 143 7.36 -13.21 5.77
CA GLY A 143 7.36 -14.08 4.60
C GLY A 143 8.34 -13.54 3.55
N ASN A 144 8.38 -14.12 2.34
CA ASN A 144 9.35 -13.70 1.34
C ASN A 144 8.73 -12.64 0.43
N ASP A 145 9.09 -11.38 0.65
CA ASP A 145 8.44 -10.24 0.03
C ASP A 145 9.23 -9.65 -1.14
N THR A 146 8.54 -8.92 -1.99
CA THR A 146 9.12 -8.13 -3.08
C THR A 146 8.64 -6.70 -2.96
N LEU A 147 9.54 -5.80 -2.58
CA LEU A 147 9.26 -4.38 -2.33
C LEU A 147 9.98 -3.52 -3.36
N ASN A 148 9.28 -2.59 -4.00
CA ASN A 148 9.86 -1.64 -4.94
C ASN A 148 9.38 -0.21 -4.66
N GLY A 149 10.31 0.69 -4.32
CA GLY A 149 10.06 2.12 -4.04
C GLY A 149 9.57 2.86 -5.29
N ASN A 150 10.33 2.78 -6.38
CA ASN A 150 10.15 3.52 -7.64
C ASN A 150 10.63 4.98 -7.53
N GLU A 151 9.77 5.98 -7.76
CA GLU A 151 10.20 7.38 -7.78
C GLU A 151 10.04 8.04 -6.41
N GLY A 152 11.12 8.59 -5.85
CA GLY A 152 11.07 9.37 -4.60
C GLY A 152 11.99 8.79 -3.54
N ASN A 153 12.01 9.40 -2.35
CA ASN A 153 12.91 8.97 -1.28
C ASN A 153 12.16 8.02 -0.35
N ASP A 154 12.40 6.74 -0.53
CA ASP A 154 11.59 5.69 0.06
C ASP A 154 12.26 5.02 1.26
N THR A 155 11.45 4.44 2.13
CA THR A 155 11.90 3.58 3.23
C THR A 155 11.27 2.20 3.07
N LEU A 156 12.09 1.20 2.78
CA LEU A 156 11.68 -0.19 2.53
C LEU A 156 12.23 -1.09 3.64
N ASN A 157 11.36 -1.83 4.32
CA ASN A 157 11.72 -2.85 5.30
C ASN A 157 11.16 -4.21 4.86
N GLY A 158 12.02 -5.19 4.62
CA GLY A 158 11.63 -6.58 4.32
C GLY A 158 11.04 -7.29 5.54
N ASP A 159 11.55 -6.96 6.73
CA ASP A 159 11.19 -7.56 8.01
C ASP A 159 11.67 -9.00 8.16
N ALA A 160 10.85 -10.04 7.96
CA ALA A 160 11.27 -11.41 8.24
C ALA A 160 11.01 -12.35 7.07
N GLY A 161 12.06 -12.88 6.45
CA GLY A 161 11.97 -13.77 5.30
C GLY A 161 13.16 -13.59 4.38
N ASN A 162 13.09 -14.09 3.16
CA ASN A 162 14.12 -13.79 2.15
C ASN A 162 13.50 -12.82 1.16
N ASP A 163 13.84 -11.54 1.33
CA ASP A 163 13.13 -10.45 0.69
C ASP A 163 13.91 -9.90 -0.51
N THR A 164 13.19 -9.27 -1.43
CA THR A 164 13.77 -8.53 -2.55
C THR A 164 13.33 -7.08 -2.46
N LEU A 165 14.27 -6.18 -2.21
CA LEU A 165 14.03 -4.75 -2.04
C LEU A 165 14.73 -3.97 -3.15
N THR A 166 13.98 -3.10 -3.84
CA THR A 166 14.51 -2.20 -4.86
C THR A 166 14.09 -0.76 -4.58
N GLY A 167 15.03 0.17 -4.42
CA GLY A 167 14.73 1.61 -4.20
C GLY A 167 14.24 2.32 -5.47
N GLU A 168 14.95 2.09 -6.57
CA GLU A 168 14.90 2.83 -7.84
C GLU A 168 15.45 4.27 -7.73
N ALA A 169 14.61 5.29 -7.90
CA ALA A 169 15.06 6.67 -8.12
C ALA A 169 14.79 7.56 -6.91
N GLY A 170 15.83 7.85 -6.11
CA GLY A 170 15.70 8.80 -5.01
C GLY A 170 16.89 8.78 -4.08
N ASN A 171 16.68 9.04 -2.79
CA ASN A 171 17.64 8.65 -1.76
C ASN A 171 16.89 7.73 -0.80
N ASP A 172 17.12 6.44 -0.94
CA ASP A 172 16.30 5.40 -0.35
C ASP A 172 16.97 4.79 0.87
N THR A 173 16.17 4.25 1.77
CA THR A 173 16.62 3.45 2.89
C THR A 173 16.04 2.05 2.74
N LEU A 174 16.90 1.07 2.48
CA LEU A 174 16.54 -0.33 2.32
C LEU A 174 17.07 -1.13 3.50
N ASN A 175 16.18 -1.83 4.18
CA ASN A 175 16.49 -2.72 5.30
C ASN A 175 15.92 -4.12 5.00
N GLY A 176 16.79 -5.10 4.76
CA GLY A 176 16.41 -6.49 4.50
C GLY A 176 15.70 -7.09 5.71
N GLY A 177 16.43 -7.25 6.81
CA GLY A 177 15.87 -7.74 8.06
C GLY A 177 16.36 -9.16 8.34
N GLU A 178 15.49 -10.01 8.88
CA GLU A 178 15.84 -11.40 9.16
C GLU A 178 15.74 -12.28 7.91
N GLY A 179 16.87 -12.82 7.45
CA GLY A 179 16.91 -13.83 6.39
C GLY A 179 17.90 -13.43 5.31
N ASN A 180 17.93 -14.16 4.19
CA ASN A 180 18.92 -13.87 3.13
C ASN A 180 18.29 -12.97 2.08
N ASP A 181 18.62 -11.69 2.13
CA ASP A 181 17.90 -10.69 1.35
C ASP A 181 18.64 -10.28 0.08
N THR A 182 17.89 -9.74 -0.87
CA THR A 182 18.44 -9.11 -2.08
C THR A 182 18.04 -7.65 -2.11
N LEU A 183 19.01 -6.75 -1.94
CA LEU A 183 18.79 -5.31 -1.92
C LEU A 183 19.41 -4.68 -3.16
N ALA A 184 18.68 -3.78 -3.83
CA ALA A 184 19.18 -3.02 -4.96
C ALA A 184 18.76 -1.55 -4.83
N ALA A 185 19.73 -0.64 -4.83
CA ALA A 185 19.46 0.80 -4.92
C ALA A 185 18.70 1.14 -6.22
N ALA A 186 19.27 0.79 -7.37
CA ALA A 186 18.65 0.76 -8.69
C ALA A 186 18.14 2.08 -9.35
N ASP A 187 18.87 3.20 -9.39
CA ASP A 187 19.17 3.86 -10.68
C ASP A 187 20.33 4.88 -10.59
N GLY A 188 21.15 4.92 -11.64
CA GLY A 188 22.47 5.56 -11.69
C GLY A 188 22.49 7.10 -11.73
N VAL A 189 21.94 7.78 -10.72
CA VAL A 189 21.84 9.25 -10.67
C VAL A 189 22.20 9.88 -9.31
N ASN A 190 23.43 9.77 -8.83
CA ASN A 190 23.92 10.52 -7.63
C ASN A 190 22.96 10.49 -6.42
N ALA A 191 22.19 9.40 -6.29
CA ALA A 191 21.45 9.05 -5.10
C ALA A 191 22.44 8.76 -3.98
N ASN A 192 22.01 8.93 -2.73
CA ASN A 192 22.77 8.44 -1.59
C ASN A 192 21.87 7.48 -0.83
N ASP A 193 21.86 6.23 -1.27
CA ASP A 193 21.01 5.21 -0.67
C ASP A 193 21.69 4.62 0.56
N SER A 194 20.88 4.14 1.51
CA SER A 194 21.31 3.41 2.69
C SER A 194 20.83 1.98 2.62
N LEU A 195 21.75 1.03 2.45
CA LEU A 195 21.43 -0.39 2.39
C LEU A 195 21.93 -1.12 3.65
N ASP A 196 21.00 -1.77 4.35
CA ASP A 196 21.24 -2.66 5.49
C ASP A 196 20.59 -4.03 5.21
N GLY A 197 21.38 -5.05 4.88
CA GLY A 197 20.86 -6.42 4.70
C GLY A 197 20.41 -7.06 6.01
N GLY A 198 20.82 -6.53 7.18
CA GLY A 198 20.45 -7.12 8.45
C GLY A 198 21.19 -8.44 8.75
N PRO A 199 20.60 -9.29 9.61
CA PRO A 199 21.21 -10.57 10.00
C PRO A 199 20.92 -11.72 9.02
N ALA A 200 21.73 -11.94 7.99
CA ALA A 200 22.18 -13.27 7.52
C ALA A 200 23.25 -13.09 6.43
N VAL A 201 23.08 -13.72 5.27
CA VAL A 201 23.93 -13.54 4.09
C VAL A 201 23.10 -12.87 3.01
N ASP A 202 23.51 -11.67 2.64
CA ASP A 202 22.70 -10.77 1.82
C ASP A 202 23.38 -10.44 0.50
N SER A 203 22.59 -10.14 -0.51
CA SER A 203 23.04 -9.73 -1.83
C SER A 203 22.67 -8.28 -2.10
N CYS A 204 23.60 -7.36 -1.86
CA CYS A 204 23.36 -5.92 -2.05
C CYS A 204 24.04 -5.38 -3.32
N THR A 205 23.26 -4.73 -4.18
CA THR A 205 23.73 -3.99 -5.35
C THR A 205 23.60 -2.49 -5.09
N ARG A 206 24.72 -1.77 -5.24
CA ARG A 206 24.81 -0.33 -4.98
C ARG A 206 25.54 0.42 -6.10
N ASP A 207 25.36 1.73 -6.16
CA ASP A 207 26.05 2.61 -7.08
C ASP A 207 27.10 3.52 -6.38
N ASN A 208 27.54 4.58 -7.08
CA ASN A 208 28.48 5.55 -6.52
C ASN A 208 27.72 6.66 -5.76
N GLY A 209 27.69 6.55 -4.44
CA GLY A 209 27.03 7.52 -3.55
C GLY A 209 26.50 6.84 -2.29
N ASP A 210 26.19 5.56 -2.43
CA ASP A 210 25.49 4.77 -1.42
C ASP A 210 26.32 4.42 -0.18
N ALA A 211 25.67 4.60 0.96
CA ALA A 211 26.07 4.06 2.23
C ALA A 211 25.66 2.58 2.32
N MET A 212 26.64 1.70 2.47
CA MET A 212 26.41 0.30 2.84
C MET A 212 26.63 0.17 4.34
N VAL A 213 25.57 -0.16 5.08
CA VAL A 213 25.61 -0.32 6.54
C VAL A 213 26.04 -1.74 6.89
N ASN A 214 25.41 -2.74 6.30
CA ASN A 214 25.69 -4.15 6.53
C ASN A 214 25.28 -4.96 5.29
N CYS A 215 26.20 -5.73 4.71
CA CYS A 215 25.91 -6.67 3.63
C CYS A 215 26.97 -7.78 3.65
N PRO A 216 26.78 -8.82 4.49
CA PRO A 216 27.80 -9.83 4.82
C PRO A 216 28.18 -10.80 3.70
#